data_AF-A0A645B6E4-F1
#
_entry.id   AF-A0A645B6E4-F1
#
_cell.length_a   1.000
_cell.length_b   1.000
_cell.length_c   1.000
_cell.angle_alpha   90.00
_cell.angle_beta   90.00
_cell.angle_gamma   90.00
#
_symmetry.space_group_name_H-M   'P 1'
#
loop_
_entity.id
_entity.type
_entity.pdbx_description
1 polymer ?
#
loop_
_entity_poly.entity_id
_entity_poly.type
_entity_poly.pdbx_seq_one_letter_code
_entity_poly.pdbx_strand_id
1 'polypeptide(L)'
;MYADIDYSHPAVVEEVKKWADWYIKETGVDGFRLDAVKHINDQFVQDFVQTIRAQHGDDFYVVGEYWKYRYGAIKEYLEATDFTFDLFDVALHQNFHVASQQGKDYDLRNLFNQTLVAKNPTHAVTFVDNHDSQPGQALQSYVEPWFTPLAYGVTLLREQGFPCLFYGDYYGIKGPHPVDGQQTFLDKLLYLRANHAYGEQRDYFDHGNCVGWTRLGNEEHPYGLATVLSNSEEGFKDMYVGEQYAGQTFADYTGNREDKVEIGADGNGRFPVNAGSISVWVKDGISPAEAFDKDAVEE
;
A
#
# COMPACT_ATOMS: atom_id res chain seq x y z
N MET A 1 -13.63 1.19 -30.32
CA MET A 1 -12.28 0.76 -30.72
C MET A 1 -11.63 1.97 -31.35
N TYR A 2 -10.54 2.46 -30.77
CA TYR A 2 -9.79 3.62 -31.27
C TYR A 2 -8.68 3.15 -32.23
N ALA A 3 -7.75 4.03 -32.60
CA ALA A 3 -6.59 3.67 -33.42
C ALA A 3 -5.42 3.26 -32.54
N ASP A 4 -4.91 2.04 -32.74
CA ASP A 4 -3.74 1.52 -32.03
C ASP A 4 -2.44 2.18 -32.57
N ILE A 5 -1.55 2.57 -31.66
CA ILE A 5 -0.33 3.32 -32.02
C ILE A 5 0.77 2.34 -32.39
N ASP A 6 1.33 2.50 -33.61
CA ASP A 6 2.45 1.70 -34.07
C ASP A 6 3.79 2.23 -33.52
N TYR A 7 4.21 1.69 -32.38
CA TYR A 7 5.51 1.99 -31.75
C TYR A 7 6.71 1.36 -32.48
N SER A 8 6.52 0.66 -33.60
CA SER A 8 7.62 0.29 -34.49
C SER A 8 7.98 1.39 -35.50
N HIS A 9 7.11 2.40 -35.68
CA HIS A 9 7.33 3.49 -36.62
C HIS A 9 8.26 4.57 -36.02
N PRO A 10 9.44 4.86 -36.59
CA PRO A 10 10.43 5.77 -35.98
C PRO A 10 9.90 7.18 -35.70
N ALA A 11 9.10 7.75 -36.61
CA ALA A 11 8.52 9.08 -36.40
C ALA A 11 7.51 9.13 -35.23
N VAL A 12 6.84 8.01 -34.91
CA VAL A 12 5.94 7.93 -33.76
C VAL A 12 6.75 7.93 -32.47
N VAL A 13 7.81 7.12 -32.42
CA VAL A 13 8.73 7.06 -31.26
C VAL A 13 9.36 8.43 -30.99
N GLU A 14 9.86 9.11 -32.02
CA GLU A 14 10.46 10.44 -31.91
C GLU A 14 9.45 11.47 -31.38
N GLU A 15 8.25 11.51 -31.96
CA GLU A 15 7.24 12.49 -31.56
C GLU A 15 6.72 12.24 -30.14
N VAL A 16 6.55 10.98 -29.71
CA VAL A 16 6.12 10.67 -28.34
C VAL A 16 7.18 11.09 -27.31
N LYS A 17 8.47 10.87 -27.60
CA LYS A 17 9.56 11.33 -26.73
C LYS A 17 9.63 12.86 -26.67
N LYS A 18 9.47 13.53 -27.81
CA LYS A 18 9.41 15.00 -27.88
C LYS A 18 8.21 15.57 -27.13
N TRP A 19 7.05 14.92 -27.22
CA TRP A 19 5.87 15.27 -26.45
C TRP A 19 6.12 15.15 -24.94
N ALA A 20 6.78 14.07 -24.50
CA ALA A 20 7.08 13.88 -23.08
C ALA A 20 8.02 14.98 -22.54
N ASP A 21 9.10 15.30 -23.27
CA ASP A 21 10.01 16.40 -22.92
C ASP A 21 9.27 17.75 -22.83
N TRP A 22 8.43 18.05 -23.83
CA TRP A 22 7.59 19.24 -23.79
C TRP A 22 6.64 19.26 -22.60
N TYR A 23 5.95 18.14 -22.33
CA TYR A 23 4.97 18.04 -21.25
C TYR A 23 5.62 18.25 -19.88
N ILE A 24 6.79 17.65 -19.65
CA ILE A 24 7.56 17.83 -18.41
C ILE A 24 7.98 19.29 -18.26
N LYS A 25 8.52 19.92 -19.31
CA LYS A 25 8.94 21.33 -19.27
C LYS A 25 7.79 22.31 -19.05
N GLU A 26 6.63 22.02 -19.64
CA GLU A 26 5.47 22.90 -19.57
C GLU A 26 4.77 22.81 -18.21
N THR A 27 4.72 21.61 -17.62
CA THR A 27 3.94 21.35 -16.39
C THR A 27 4.77 21.31 -15.11
N GLY A 28 6.06 20.96 -15.22
CA GLY A 28 6.95 20.76 -14.08
C GLY A 28 6.64 19.50 -13.27
N VAL A 29 6.01 18.47 -13.85
CA VAL A 29 5.75 17.21 -13.15
C VAL A 29 7.04 16.45 -12.84
N ASP A 30 7.05 15.75 -11.71
CA ASP A 30 8.21 14.98 -11.22
C ASP A 30 8.13 13.47 -11.55
N GLY A 31 7.07 13.04 -12.24
CA GLY A 31 6.86 11.63 -12.54
C GLY A 31 5.66 11.32 -13.42
N PHE A 32 5.55 10.06 -13.84
CA PHE A 32 4.47 9.55 -14.70
C PHE A 32 3.80 8.29 -14.17
N ARG A 33 2.49 8.19 -14.44
CA ARG A 33 1.75 6.93 -14.45
C ARG A 33 1.49 6.53 -15.89
N LEU A 34 2.06 5.41 -16.32
CA LEU A 34 1.89 4.86 -17.66
C LEU A 34 0.64 3.98 -17.73
N ASP A 35 -0.28 4.33 -18.62
CA ASP A 35 -1.53 3.61 -18.88
C ASP A 35 -1.30 2.37 -19.73
N ALA A 36 -2.03 1.29 -19.45
CA ALA A 36 -2.20 0.14 -20.32
C ALA A 36 -0.89 -0.49 -20.83
N VAL A 37 0.17 -0.50 -20.03
CA VAL A 37 1.52 -0.85 -20.51
C VAL A 37 1.63 -2.29 -21.04
N LYS A 38 0.70 -3.17 -20.64
CA LYS A 38 0.56 -4.54 -21.20
C LYS A 38 0.19 -4.58 -22.70
N HIS A 39 -0.23 -3.45 -23.26
CA HIS A 39 -0.64 -3.29 -24.66
C HIS A 39 0.36 -2.46 -25.47
N ILE A 40 1.43 -1.97 -24.84
CA ILE A 40 2.48 -1.18 -25.47
C ILE A 40 3.71 -2.07 -25.63
N ASN A 41 4.51 -1.85 -26.67
CA ASN A 41 5.78 -2.55 -26.83
C ASN A 41 6.70 -2.25 -25.62
N ASP A 42 7.08 -3.31 -24.90
CA ASP A 42 7.91 -3.27 -23.69
C ASP A 42 9.26 -2.58 -23.92
N GLN A 43 9.93 -2.88 -25.04
CA GLN A 43 11.20 -2.26 -25.41
C GLN A 43 11.07 -0.76 -25.61
N PHE A 44 9.96 -0.29 -26.21
CA PHE A 44 9.66 1.14 -26.31
C PHE A 44 9.43 1.76 -24.93
N VAL A 45 8.65 1.11 -24.05
CA VAL A 45 8.39 1.63 -22.69
C VAL A 45 9.69 1.79 -21.91
N GLN A 46 10.58 0.79 -21.97
CA GLN A 46 11.91 0.86 -21.35
C GLN A 46 12.73 2.04 -21.88
N ASP A 47 12.88 2.14 -23.20
CA ASP A 47 13.64 3.20 -23.87
C ASP A 47 13.04 4.60 -23.61
N PHE A 48 11.71 4.70 -23.54
CA PHE A 48 11.00 5.92 -23.18
C PHE A 48 11.34 6.40 -21.77
N VAL A 49 11.26 5.52 -20.76
CA VAL A 49 11.58 5.86 -19.37
C VAL A 49 13.06 6.24 -19.21
N GLN A 50 13.97 5.48 -19.84
CA GLN A 50 15.40 5.78 -19.82
C GLN A 50 15.71 7.14 -20.48
N THR A 51 15.04 7.46 -21.58
CA THR A 51 15.20 8.75 -22.26
C THR A 51 14.78 9.92 -21.36
N ILE A 52 13.63 9.79 -20.68
CA ILE A 52 13.13 10.83 -19.77
C ILE A 52 14.13 11.06 -18.63
N ARG A 53 14.61 10.01 -17.97
CA ARG A 53 15.56 10.16 -16.85
C ARG A 53 16.89 10.76 -17.28
N ALA A 54 17.39 10.37 -18.45
CA ALA A 54 18.60 10.95 -19.02
C ALA A 54 18.47 12.47 -19.28
N GLN A 55 17.25 12.98 -19.48
CA GLN A 55 16.99 14.40 -19.77
C GLN A 55 16.55 15.20 -18.54
N HIS A 56 15.85 14.56 -17.60
CA HIS A 56 15.16 15.25 -16.49
C HIS A 56 15.62 14.82 -15.10
N GLY A 57 16.49 13.80 -14.97
CA GLY A 57 17.02 13.31 -13.70
C GLY A 57 16.68 11.85 -13.43
N ASP A 58 17.59 11.13 -12.79
CA ASP A 58 17.42 9.72 -12.43
C ASP A 58 16.29 9.51 -11.40
N ASP A 59 15.92 10.55 -10.67
CA ASP A 59 14.85 10.61 -9.68
C ASP A 59 13.45 10.78 -10.29
N PHE A 60 13.32 11.00 -11.61
CA PHE A 60 12.02 11.09 -12.27
C PHE A 60 11.25 9.77 -12.11
N TYR A 61 10.16 9.82 -11.33
CA TYR A 61 9.46 8.62 -10.88
C TYR A 61 8.50 8.10 -11.94
N VAL A 62 8.42 6.78 -12.11
CA VAL A 62 7.50 6.16 -13.09
C VAL A 62 6.85 4.91 -12.49
N VAL A 63 5.54 4.82 -12.64
CA VAL A 63 4.75 3.61 -12.35
C VAL A 63 3.90 3.21 -13.56
N GLY A 64 3.83 1.93 -13.88
CA GLY A 64 3.00 1.38 -14.96
C GLY A 64 1.78 0.60 -14.48
N GLU A 65 0.69 0.69 -15.23
CA GLU A 65 -0.49 -0.17 -15.07
C GLU A 65 -0.38 -1.42 -15.95
N TYR A 66 0.14 -2.50 -15.36
CA TYR A 66 0.22 -3.81 -16.00
C TYR A 66 -0.81 -4.77 -15.37
N TRP A 67 -2.07 -4.69 -15.82
CA TRP A 67 -3.18 -5.44 -15.22
C TRP A 67 -3.12 -6.95 -15.47
N LYS A 68 -2.34 -7.64 -14.63
CA LYS A 68 -2.21 -9.09 -14.54
C LYS A 68 -2.18 -9.50 -13.06
N TYR A 69 -2.76 -10.65 -12.75
CA TYR A 69 -2.84 -11.17 -11.38
C TYR A 69 -1.76 -12.22 -11.05
N ARG A 70 -1.02 -12.70 -12.06
CA ARG A 70 -0.04 -13.77 -11.89
C ARG A 70 1.36 -13.18 -11.84
N TYR A 71 2.07 -13.44 -10.75
CA TYR A 71 3.44 -12.95 -10.58
C TYR A 71 4.37 -13.33 -11.72
N GLY A 72 4.23 -14.53 -12.31
CA GLY A 72 5.07 -14.95 -13.45
C GLY A 72 5.05 -13.94 -14.61
N ALA A 73 3.85 -13.50 -15.01
CA ALA A 73 3.70 -12.53 -16.11
C ALA A 73 4.15 -11.12 -15.71
N ILE A 74 4.00 -10.74 -14.44
CA ILE A 74 4.48 -9.46 -13.91
C ILE A 74 6.01 -9.45 -13.91
N LYS A 75 6.62 -10.55 -13.44
CA LYS A 75 8.06 -10.75 -13.40
C LYS A 75 8.67 -10.70 -14.80
N GLU A 76 8.09 -11.42 -15.75
CA GLU A 76 8.55 -11.40 -17.16
C GLU A 76 8.55 -9.98 -17.72
N TYR A 77 7.53 -9.18 -17.40
CA TYR A 77 7.44 -7.78 -17.85
C TYR A 77 8.49 -6.89 -17.18
N LEU A 78 8.71 -7.02 -15.87
CA LEU A 78 9.78 -6.31 -15.16
C LEU A 78 11.18 -6.67 -15.71
N GLU A 79 11.42 -7.94 -16.00
CA GLU A 79 12.69 -8.39 -16.60
C GLU A 79 12.86 -7.82 -18.02
N ALA A 80 11.79 -7.80 -18.83
CA ALA A 80 11.80 -7.23 -20.18
C ALA A 80 12.07 -5.72 -20.20
N THR A 81 11.66 -5.00 -19.15
CA THR A 81 11.91 -3.56 -19.00
C THR A 81 13.11 -3.24 -18.12
N ASP A 82 13.93 -4.23 -17.76
CA ASP A 82 15.12 -4.10 -16.90
C ASP A 82 14.84 -3.39 -15.58
N PHE A 83 13.66 -3.66 -15.00
CA PHE A 83 13.19 -3.10 -13.73
C PHE A 83 13.25 -1.55 -13.70
N THR A 84 13.13 -0.91 -14.87
CA THR A 84 13.30 0.55 -15.00
C THR A 84 12.19 1.36 -14.33
N PHE A 85 11.04 0.77 -13.99
CA PHE A 85 9.93 1.46 -13.35
C PHE A 85 9.08 0.51 -12.52
N ASP A 86 8.25 1.07 -11.65
CA ASP A 86 7.43 0.32 -10.71
C ASP A 86 6.10 -0.08 -11.34
N LEU A 87 5.40 -1.05 -10.74
CA LEU A 87 4.09 -1.49 -11.22
C LEU A 87 3.06 -1.47 -10.10
N PHE A 88 1.80 -1.19 -10.46
CA PHE A 88 0.69 -1.40 -9.55
C PHE A 88 0.53 -2.88 -9.19
N ASP A 89 0.39 -3.18 -7.89
CA ASP A 89 0.19 -4.54 -7.40
C ASP A 89 -1.27 -4.99 -7.54
N VAL A 90 -1.66 -5.27 -8.78
CA VAL A 90 -3.02 -5.70 -9.14
C VAL A 90 -3.39 -7.05 -8.49
N ALA A 91 -2.41 -7.90 -8.20
CA ALA A 91 -2.62 -9.16 -7.49
C ALA A 91 -3.02 -8.91 -6.02
N LEU A 92 -2.39 -7.95 -5.33
CA LEU A 92 -2.78 -7.59 -3.98
C LEU A 92 -4.20 -6.99 -3.93
N HIS A 93 -4.53 -6.08 -4.86
CA HIS A 93 -5.90 -5.56 -5.02
C HIS A 93 -6.93 -6.70 -5.16
N GLN A 94 -6.65 -7.66 -6.04
CA GLN A 94 -7.54 -8.81 -6.24
C GLN A 94 -7.71 -9.64 -4.96
N ASN A 95 -6.63 -9.84 -4.19
CA ASN A 95 -6.70 -10.56 -2.92
C ASN A 95 -7.57 -9.82 -1.90
N PHE A 96 -7.49 -8.48 -1.83
CA PHE A 96 -8.40 -7.68 -1.00
C PHE A 96 -9.85 -7.80 -1.42
N HIS A 97 -10.13 -7.68 -2.72
CA HIS A 97 -11.49 -7.81 -3.24
C HIS A 97 -12.08 -9.19 -2.88
N VAL A 98 -11.35 -10.27 -3.14
CA VAL A 98 -11.79 -11.64 -2.82
C VAL A 98 -11.97 -11.83 -1.32
N ALA A 99 -11.05 -11.32 -0.50
CA ALA A 99 -11.17 -11.39 0.96
C ALA A 99 -12.41 -10.65 1.48
N SER A 100 -12.73 -9.49 0.91
CA SER A 100 -13.93 -8.72 1.28
C SER A 100 -15.23 -9.45 0.92
N GLN A 101 -15.25 -10.20 -0.18
CA GLN A 101 -16.41 -10.95 -0.65
C GLN A 101 -16.63 -12.25 0.15
N GLN A 102 -15.53 -12.94 0.50
CA GLN A 102 -15.58 -14.22 1.20
C GLN A 102 -15.66 -14.08 2.73
N GLY A 103 -15.30 -12.91 3.27
CA GLY A 103 -15.26 -12.67 4.72
C GLY A 103 -14.43 -13.75 5.43
N LYS A 104 -15.02 -14.38 6.45
CA LYS A 104 -14.37 -15.43 7.25
C LYS A 104 -13.89 -16.66 6.47
N ASP A 105 -14.43 -16.91 5.27
CA ASP A 105 -14.04 -18.08 4.47
C ASP A 105 -12.73 -17.83 3.70
N TYR A 106 -12.27 -16.57 3.63
CA TYR A 106 -10.95 -16.24 3.11
C TYR A 106 -9.86 -16.47 4.16
N ASP A 107 -8.83 -17.22 3.80
CA ASP A 107 -7.65 -17.44 4.63
C ASP A 107 -6.63 -16.31 4.43
N LEU A 108 -6.53 -15.40 5.40
CA LEU A 108 -5.65 -14.23 5.40
C LEU A 108 -4.15 -14.57 5.30
N ARG A 109 -3.74 -15.81 5.59
CA ARG A 109 -2.35 -16.23 5.36
C ARG A 109 -2.00 -16.23 3.86
N ASN A 110 -3.01 -16.27 3.00
CA ASN A 110 -2.86 -16.20 1.55
C ASN A 110 -2.90 -14.77 0.99
N LEU A 111 -3.03 -13.73 1.83
CA LEU A 111 -3.19 -12.34 1.39
C LEU A 111 -2.08 -11.86 0.44
N PHE A 112 -0.86 -12.38 0.61
CA PHE A 112 0.31 -12.03 -0.18
C PHE A 112 0.65 -13.05 -1.27
N ASN A 113 -0.23 -14.02 -1.54
CA ASN A 113 0.00 -14.98 -2.61
C ASN A 113 -0.01 -14.28 -3.97
N GLN A 114 1.04 -14.55 -4.76
CA GLN A 114 1.24 -13.99 -6.11
C GLN A 114 1.40 -12.46 -6.18
N THR A 115 1.44 -11.76 -5.05
CA THR A 115 1.54 -10.30 -5.05
C THR A 115 2.93 -9.82 -5.42
N LEU A 116 3.00 -8.64 -6.02
CA LEU A 116 4.26 -8.00 -6.36
C LEU A 116 5.00 -7.56 -5.10
N VAL A 117 4.29 -6.99 -4.12
CA VAL A 117 4.87 -6.50 -2.87
C VAL A 117 5.56 -7.60 -2.07
N ALA A 118 5.09 -8.85 -2.15
CA ALA A 118 5.70 -9.96 -1.43
C ALA A 118 7.00 -10.47 -2.05
N LYS A 119 7.26 -10.13 -3.31
CA LYS A 119 8.35 -10.73 -4.11
C LYS A 119 9.35 -9.70 -4.62
N ASN A 120 8.89 -8.52 -5.04
CA ASN A 120 9.71 -7.35 -5.37
C ASN A 120 9.12 -6.10 -4.70
N PRO A 121 9.23 -5.96 -3.37
CA PRO A 121 8.62 -4.87 -2.62
C PRO A 121 9.03 -3.47 -3.09
N THR A 122 10.24 -3.30 -3.60
CA THR A 122 10.78 -2.02 -4.08
C THR A 122 10.22 -1.58 -5.43
N HIS A 123 9.50 -2.45 -6.14
CA HIS A 123 8.86 -2.15 -7.43
C HIS A 123 7.34 -2.20 -7.36
N ALA A 124 6.78 -2.27 -6.16
CA ALA A 124 5.37 -2.49 -5.93
C ALA A 124 4.69 -1.20 -5.49
N VAL A 125 3.80 -0.66 -6.33
CA VAL A 125 2.82 0.35 -5.90
C VAL A 125 1.57 -0.38 -5.41
N THR A 126 1.38 -0.43 -4.10
CA THR A 126 0.22 -1.10 -3.48
C THR A 126 -0.98 -0.18 -3.47
N PHE A 127 -2.18 -0.72 -3.72
CA PHE A 127 -3.41 0.07 -3.72
C PHE A 127 -4.59 -0.81 -3.29
N VAL A 128 -5.65 -0.19 -2.78
CA VAL A 128 -6.90 -0.88 -2.41
C VAL A 128 -7.87 -0.91 -3.58
N ASP A 129 -8.18 0.25 -4.15
CA ASP A 129 -9.07 0.40 -5.30
C ASP A 129 -8.58 1.52 -6.23
N ASN A 130 -9.15 1.62 -7.43
CA ASN A 130 -8.90 2.69 -8.37
C ASN A 130 -10.13 2.97 -9.26
N HIS A 131 -9.94 3.86 -10.22
CA HIS A 131 -10.98 4.26 -11.15
C HIS A 131 -11.46 3.15 -12.10
N ASP A 132 -10.70 2.06 -12.30
CA ASP A 132 -11.12 0.92 -13.13
C ASP A 132 -11.88 -0.14 -12.31
N SER A 133 -11.53 -0.29 -11.02
CA SER A 133 -12.13 -1.29 -10.11
C SER A 133 -13.40 -0.82 -9.41
N GLN A 134 -13.65 0.50 -9.34
CA GLN A 134 -14.83 1.08 -8.71
C GLN A 134 -16.16 0.61 -9.34
N PRO A 135 -17.30 0.77 -8.65
CA PRO A 135 -18.60 0.32 -9.15
C PRO A 135 -18.97 0.89 -10.53
N GLY A 136 -19.44 0.03 -11.43
CA GLY A 136 -19.90 0.36 -12.77
C GLY A 136 -18.81 0.51 -13.83
N GLN A 137 -17.55 0.22 -13.51
CA GLN A 137 -16.41 0.40 -14.43
C GLN A 137 -15.93 -0.90 -15.07
N ALA A 138 -15.03 -0.78 -16.05
CA ALA A 138 -14.66 -1.87 -16.94
C ALA A 138 -14.00 -3.07 -16.24
N LEU A 139 -13.26 -2.81 -15.15
CA LEU A 139 -12.57 -3.82 -14.36
C LEU A 139 -13.17 -3.95 -12.96
N GLN A 140 -14.48 -3.73 -12.83
CA GLN A 140 -15.17 -3.69 -11.54
C GLN A 140 -14.80 -4.88 -10.65
N SER A 141 -14.11 -4.57 -9.56
CA SER A 141 -13.68 -5.48 -8.50
C SER A 141 -13.50 -4.69 -7.19
N TYR A 142 -14.47 -3.84 -6.89
CA TYR A 142 -14.44 -2.94 -5.74
C TYR A 142 -14.34 -3.73 -4.42
N VAL A 143 -13.44 -3.33 -3.53
CA VAL A 143 -13.31 -3.90 -2.18
C VAL A 143 -14.50 -3.46 -1.34
N GLU A 144 -15.16 -4.38 -0.63
CA GLU A 144 -16.33 -3.99 0.16
C GLU A 144 -15.97 -3.01 1.28
N PRO A 145 -16.83 -2.00 1.55
CA PRO A 145 -16.52 -0.94 2.51
C PRO A 145 -16.08 -1.40 3.90
N TRP A 146 -16.56 -2.56 4.37
CA TRP A 146 -16.18 -3.10 5.67
C TRP A 146 -14.72 -3.57 5.72
N PHE A 147 -14.17 -4.01 4.58
CA PHE A 147 -12.80 -4.52 4.46
C PHE A 147 -11.81 -3.42 4.02
N THR A 148 -12.29 -2.31 3.44
CA THR A 148 -11.46 -1.17 3.02
C THR A 148 -10.50 -0.68 4.13
N PRO A 149 -10.91 -0.49 5.40
CA PRO A 149 -9.99 -0.15 6.49
C PRO A 149 -8.88 -1.17 6.73
N LEU A 150 -9.19 -2.47 6.61
CA LEU A 150 -8.23 -3.55 6.81
C LEU A 150 -7.20 -3.54 5.67
N ALA A 151 -7.66 -3.40 4.42
CA ALA A 151 -6.81 -3.32 3.24
C ALA A 151 -5.86 -2.09 3.31
N TYR A 152 -6.37 -0.92 3.68
CA TYR A 152 -5.52 0.27 3.87
C TYR A 152 -4.53 0.10 5.03
N GLY A 153 -4.92 -0.58 6.11
CA GLY A 153 -3.99 -0.94 7.18
C GLY A 153 -2.81 -1.75 6.65
N VAL A 154 -3.08 -2.77 5.82
CA VAL A 154 -2.06 -3.61 5.17
C VAL A 154 -1.13 -2.79 4.26
N THR A 155 -1.67 -1.91 3.41
CA THR A 155 -0.84 -1.13 2.48
C THR A 155 -0.08 0.00 3.16
N LEU A 156 -0.65 0.64 4.18
CA LEU A 156 -0.07 1.84 4.80
C LEU A 156 0.89 1.52 5.96
N LEU A 157 0.65 0.46 6.74
CA LEU A 157 1.36 0.27 8.01
C LEU A 157 2.47 -0.78 7.96
N ARG A 158 2.64 -1.43 6.81
CA ARG A 158 3.76 -2.34 6.55
C ARG A 158 4.94 -1.60 5.91
N GLU A 159 6.13 -2.17 6.05
CA GLU A 159 7.37 -1.60 5.49
C GLU A 159 7.47 -1.78 3.96
N GLN A 160 6.78 -2.78 3.40
CA GLN A 160 6.92 -3.14 1.99
C GLN A 160 5.97 -2.37 1.09
N GLY A 161 6.48 -1.94 -0.07
CA GLY A 161 5.71 -1.31 -1.14
C GLY A 161 5.49 0.19 -0.96
N PHE A 162 5.07 0.83 -2.04
CA PHE A 162 4.69 2.23 -2.11
C PHE A 162 3.15 2.34 -2.16
N PRO A 163 2.47 2.66 -1.04
CA PRO A 163 1.02 2.74 -1.02
C PRO A 163 0.48 3.95 -1.79
N CYS A 164 -0.55 3.71 -2.58
CA CYS A 164 -1.31 4.71 -3.33
C CYS A 164 -2.75 4.77 -2.79
N LEU A 165 -3.17 5.94 -2.31
CA LEU A 165 -4.55 6.16 -1.87
C LEU A 165 -5.47 6.42 -3.05
N PHE A 166 -6.69 5.90 -2.96
CA PHE A 166 -7.72 6.19 -3.93
C PHE A 166 -8.55 7.41 -3.52
N TYR A 167 -8.69 8.37 -4.42
CA TYR A 167 -9.57 9.53 -4.24
C TYR A 167 -11.01 9.11 -3.89
N GLY A 168 -11.53 8.06 -4.55
CA GLY A 168 -12.89 7.57 -4.33
C GLY A 168 -13.12 7.00 -2.94
N ASP A 169 -12.13 6.32 -2.36
CA ASP A 169 -12.25 5.82 -0.98
C ASP A 169 -12.10 6.94 0.05
N TYR A 170 -11.31 7.96 -0.26
CA TYR A 170 -11.10 9.08 0.66
C TYR A 170 -12.31 10.02 0.67
N TYR A 171 -12.72 10.53 -0.48
CA TYR A 171 -13.80 11.54 -0.60
C TYR A 171 -15.17 10.96 -0.96
N GLY A 172 -15.25 9.67 -1.28
CA GLY A 172 -16.45 9.03 -1.80
C GLY A 172 -16.51 9.04 -3.33
N ILE A 173 -17.25 8.07 -3.87
CA ILE A 173 -17.54 7.93 -5.29
C ILE A 173 -18.92 8.51 -5.55
N LYS A 174 -19.01 9.39 -6.54
CA LYS A 174 -20.28 9.98 -7.00
C LYS A 174 -20.78 9.25 -8.25
N GLY A 175 -22.03 9.51 -8.63
CA GLY A 175 -22.62 9.03 -9.87
C GLY A 175 -23.70 7.97 -9.64
N PRO A 176 -23.95 7.09 -10.63
CA PRO A 176 -25.04 6.11 -10.57
C PRO A 176 -24.91 5.06 -9.46
N HIS A 177 -23.68 4.80 -9.01
CA HIS A 177 -23.35 3.84 -7.96
C HIS A 177 -22.53 4.54 -6.88
N PRO A 178 -23.17 5.40 -6.04
CA PRO A 178 -22.45 6.18 -5.07
C PRO A 178 -21.89 5.31 -3.93
N VAL A 179 -20.73 5.68 -3.43
CA VAL A 179 -20.08 5.08 -2.26
C VAL A 179 -19.60 6.20 -1.35
N ASP A 180 -19.86 6.09 -0.05
CA ASP A 180 -19.40 7.07 0.92
C ASP A 180 -17.87 6.98 1.13
N GLY A 181 -17.23 8.12 1.33
CA GLY A 181 -15.81 8.19 1.65
C GLY A 181 -15.53 7.77 3.10
N GLN A 182 -14.31 7.29 3.33
CA GLN A 182 -13.81 6.85 4.64
C GLN A 182 -12.72 7.78 5.20
N GLN A 183 -12.71 9.06 4.77
CA GLN A 183 -11.72 10.07 5.15
C GLN A 183 -11.29 10.01 6.63
N THR A 184 -12.24 10.08 7.57
CA THR A 184 -11.93 10.12 9.01
C THR A 184 -11.16 8.90 9.49
N PHE A 185 -11.41 7.72 8.92
CA PHE A 185 -10.65 6.52 9.28
C PHE A 185 -9.29 6.48 8.59
N LEU A 186 -9.24 6.85 7.31
CA LEU A 186 -7.99 6.90 6.54
C LEU A 186 -7.01 7.93 7.11
N ASP A 187 -7.50 9.06 7.63
CA ASP A 187 -6.66 10.06 8.31
C ASP A 187 -5.90 9.47 9.51
N LYS A 188 -6.52 8.54 10.25
CA LYS A 188 -5.85 7.85 11.36
C LYS A 188 -4.74 6.93 10.86
N LEU A 189 -4.99 6.18 9.80
CA LEU A 189 -3.97 5.30 9.20
C LEU A 189 -2.83 6.09 8.56
N LEU A 190 -3.12 7.22 7.93
CA LEU A 190 -2.13 8.15 7.39
C LEU A 190 -1.25 8.73 8.49
N TYR A 191 -1.85 9.17 9.60
CA TYR A 191 -1.10 9.61 10.78
C TYR A 191 -0.16 8.50 11.30
N LEU A 192 -0.67 7.28 11.44
CA LEU A 192 0.11 6.13 11.89
C LEU A 192 1.25 5.81 10.93
N ARG A 193 1.02 5.86 9.61
CA ARG A 193 2.09 5.67 8.62
C ARG A 193 3.17 6.74 8.74
N ALA A 194 2.78 8.01 8.89
CA ALA A 194 3.70 9.14 8.92
C ALA A 194 4.51 9.26 10.22
N ASN A 195 4.10 8.60 11.31
CA ASN A 195 4.70 8.81 12.63
C ASN A 195 5.13 7.52 13.36
N HIS A 196 4.54 6.37 13.04
CA HIS A 196 4.70 5.14 13.85
C HIS A 196 5.07 3.89 13.04
N ALA A 197 4.83 3.87 11.73
CA ALA A 197 5.13 2.72 10.88
C ALA A 197 6.60 2.69 10.43
N TYR A 198 7.53 2.70 11.40
CA TYR A 198 8.98 2.76 11.17
C TYR A 198 9.73 1.63 11.90
N GLY A 199 10.98 1.40 11.49
CA GLY A 199 11.84 0.36 12.07
C GLY A 199 11.49 -1.07 11.66
N GLU A 200 12.17 -2.01 12.31
CA GLU A 200 12.05 -3.46 12.09
C GLU A 200 10.58 -3.89 12.12
N GLN A 201 10.17 -4.68 11.13
CA GLN A 201 8.86 -5.30 11.08
C GLN A 201 8.90 -6.75 11.58
N ARG A 202 7.86 -7.18 12.32
CA ARG A 202 7.63 -8.60 12.64
C ARG A 202 6.22 -9.03 12.24
N ASP A 203 6.13 -10.12 11.50
CA ASP A 203 4.88 -10.60 10.90
C ASP A 203 4.27 -11.78 11.67
N TYR A 204 2.95 -11.74 11.87
CA TYR A 204 2.14 -12.76 12.55
C TYR A 204 0.96 -13.18 11.66
N PHE A 205 1.29 -13.66 10.45
CA PHE A 205 0.34 -14.25 9.49
C PHE A 205 0.20 -15.77 9.73
N ASP A 206 -0.17 -16.14 10.95
CA ASP A 206 -0.15 -17.52 11.46
C ASP A 206 -1.55 -18.11 11.71
N HIS A 207 -2.62 -17.34 11.49
CA HIS A 207 -4.00 -17.80 11.63
C HIS A 207 -4.87 -17.34 10.45
N GLY A 208 -5.88 -18.13 10.08
CA GLY A 208 -6.65 -17.91 8.85
C GLY A 208 -7.50 -16.65 8.86
N ASN A 209 -7.91 -16.17 10.03
CA ASN A 209 -8.83 -15.03 10.12
C ASN A 209 -8.37 -13.86 10.99
N CYS A 210 -7.29 -14.03 11.75
CA CYS A 210 -6.78 -12.99 12.65
C CYS A 210 -5.28 -12.97 12.43
N VAL A 211 -4.75 -11.85 11.95
CA VAL A 211 -3.32 -11.70 11.64
C VAL A 211 -2.85 -10.34 12.15
N GLY A 212 -1.55 -10.18 12.29
CA GLY A 212 -0.98 -8.92 12.74
C GLY A 212 0.47 -8.75 12.33
N TRP A 213 0.98 -7.57 12.62
CA TRP A 213 2.41 -7.25 12.50
C TRP A 213 2.76 -6.12 13.45
N THR A 214 4.04 -6.02 13.80
CA THR A 214 4.57 -4.92 14.59
C THR A 214 5.63 -4.17 13.81
N ARG A 215 5.80 -2.89 14.13
CA ARG A 215 6.89 -2.01 13.69
C ARG A 215 7.55 -1.49 14.96
N LEU A 216 8.86 -1.66 15.11
CA LEU A 216 9.53 -1.42 16.41
C LEU A 216 9.94 0.05 16.65
N GLY A 217 9.78 0.91 15.66
CA GLY A 217 10.37 2.25 15.66
C GLY A 217 11.85 2.24 15.24
N ASN A 218 12.37 3.41 14.90
CA ASN A 218 13.78 3.66 14.61
C ASN A 218 14.25 4.93 15.35
N GLU A 219 15.46 5.42 15.05
CA GLU A 219 16.03 6.59 15.75
C GLU A 219 15.19 7.86 15.55
N GLU A 220 14.74 8.14 14.32
CA GLU A 220 13.88 9.31 14.00
C GLU A 220 12.44 9.15 14.50
N HIS A 221 11.94 7.92 14.56
CA HIS A 221 10.57 7.58 14.95
C HIS A 221 10.60 6.46 15.99
N PRO A 222 10.94 6.78 17.27
CA PRO A 222 11.22 5.78 18.30
C PRO A 222 9.98 5.05 18.82
N TYR A 223 8.78 5.51 18.42
CA TYR A 223 7.52 4.94 18.86
C TYR A 223 6.87 4.13 17.76
N GLY A 224 7.08 2.82 17.79
CA GLY A 224 6.49 1.85 16.87
C GLY A 224 4.98 1.64 17.01
N LEU A 225 4.48 0.61 16.32
CA LEU A 225 3.07 0.20 16.37
C LEU A 225 2.90 -1.32 16.37
N ALA A 226 1.73 -1.77 16.81
CA ALA A 226 1.24 -3.14 16.67
C ALA A 226 -0.13 -3.13 15.97
N THR A 227 -0.20 -3.70 14.78
CA THR A 227 -1.46 -3.80 14.02
C THR A 227 -2.02 -5.21 14.14
N VAL A 228 -3.31 -5.33 14.44
CA VAL A 228 -4.04 -6.59 14.40
C VAL A 228 -5.32 -6.39 13.59
N LEU A 229 -5.64 -7.31 12.70
CA LEU A 229 -6.90 -7.32 11.96
C LEU A 229 -7.55 -8.69 11.99
N SER A 230 -8.88 -8.70 11.96
CA SER A 230 -9.70 -9.90 11.83
C SER A 230 -10.73 -9.75 10.72
N ASN A 231 -10.80 -10.74 9.81
CA ASN A 231 -11.88 -10.83 8.80
C ASN A 231 -13.05 -11.73 9.25
N SER A 232 -13.07 -12.16 10.51
CA SER A 232 -14.10 -13.00 11.10
C SER A 232 -14.52 -12.43 12.47
N GLU A 233 -14.53 -13.26 13.51
CA GLU A 233 -14.95 -12.88 14.87
C GLU A 233 -13.89 -12.05 15.58
N GLU A 234 -14.23 -11.57 16.79
CA GLU A 234 -13.26 -10.94 17.70
C GLU A 234 -12.07 -11.88 17.95
N GLY A 235 -10.88 -11.31 17.99
CA GLY A 235 -9.63 -12.06 18.14
C GLY A 235 -8.55 -11.25 18.84
N PHE A 236 -7.36 -11.85 18.92
CA PHE A 236 -6.18 -11.18 19.46
C PHE A 236 -4.91 -11.76 18.85
N LYS A 237 -3.80 -11.05 19.03
CA LYS A 237 -2.44 -11.56 18.78
C LYS A 237 -1.51 -11.24 19.94
N ASP A 238 -0.76 -12.24 20.36
CA ASP A 238 0.40 -12.04 21.21
C ASP A 238 1.58 -11.67 20.29
N MET A 239 2.09 -10.44 20.41
CA MET A 239 3.12 -9.93 19.51
C MET A 239 4.20 -9.16 20.27
N TYR A 240 5.43 -9.26 19.79
CA TYR A 240 6.56 -8.50 20.29
C TYR A 240 6.59 -7.08 19.73
N VAL A 241 6.66 -6.08 20.62
CA VAL A 241 6.81 -4.66 20.29
C VAL A 241 8.11 -4.05 20.80
N GLY A 242 8.88 -4.76 21.63
CA GLY A 242 10.15 -4.26 22.17
C GLY A 242 10.24 -4.32 23.69
N GLU A 243 11.34 -4.84 24.23
CA GLU A 243 11.62 -4.80 25.68
C GLU A 243 11.68 -3.37 26.24
N GLN A 244 12.00 -2.37 25.40
CA GLN A 244 11.97 -0.95 25.79
C GLN A 244 10.58 -0.48 26.25
N TYR A 245 9.52 -1.19 25.85
CA TYR A 245 8.14 -0.90 26.29
C TYR A 245 7.69 -1.71 27.50
N ALA A 246 8.54 -2.52 28.13
CA ALA A 246 8.18 -3.31 29.30
C ALA A 246 7.51 -2.45 30.40
N GLY A 247 6.34 -2.88 30.88
CA GLY A 247 5.52 -2.18 31.87
C GLY A 247 4.80 -0.93 31.35
N GLN A 248 4.95 -0.59 30.07
CA GLN A 248 4.23 0.51 29.44
C GLN A 248 2.89 0.05 28.90
N THR A 249 2.01 1.01 28.63
CA THR A 249 0.65 0.78 28.16
C THR A 249 0.48 1.22 26.71
N PHE A 250 -0.20 0.41 25.92
CA PHE A 250 -0.59 0.69 24.54
C PHE A 250 -2.10 0.90 24.44
N ALA A 251 -2.53 1.73 23.50
CA ALA A 251 -3.93 2.06 23.22
C ALA A 251 -4.22 1.99 21.71
N ASP A 252 -5.45 1.63 21.34
CA ASP A 252 -5.87 1.54 19.95
C ASP A 252 -6.13 2.94 19.36
N TYR A 253 -5.22 3.42 18.52
CA TYR A 253 -5.32 4.73 17.87
C TYR A 253 -6.49 4.81 16.88
N THR A 254 -6.94 3.66 16.35
CA THR A 254 -8.10 3.64 15.46
C THR A 254 -9.39 4.00 16.19
N GLY A 255 -9.42 3.85 17.52
CA GLY A 255 -10.60 4.08 18.35
C GLY A 255 -11.68 3.00 18.21
N ASN A 256 -11.35 1.87 17.56
CA ASN A 256 -12.26 0.73 17.48
C ASN A 256 -12.36 -0.01 18.82
N ARG A 257 -11.34 0.12 19.67
CA ARG A 257 -11.32 -0.43 21.03
C ARG A 257 -10.93 0.62 22.07
N GLU A 258 -11.49 0.49 23.27
CA GLU A 258 -11.18 1.33 24.43
C GLU A 258 -10.20 0.66 25.41
N ASP A 259 -9.87 -0.62 25.18
CA ASP A 259 -8.95 -1.37 26.04
C ASP A 259 -7.56 -0.73 26.08
N LYS A 260 -6.80 -1.13 27.10
CA LYS A 260 -5.39 -0.81 27.26
C LYS A 260 -4.60 -2.11 27.34
N VAL A 261 -3.47 -2.18 26.63
CA VAL A 261 -2.60 -3.36 26.60
C VAL A 261 -1.31 -3.02 27.34
N GLU A 262 -1.06 -3.68 28.47
CA GLU A 262 0.23 -3.59 29.16
C GLU A 262 1.25 -4.52 28.48
N ILE A 263 2.45 -4.02 28.22
CA ILE A 263 3.53 -4.79 27.61
C ILE A 263 4.31 -5.52 28.70
N GLY A 264 4.48 -6.83 28.52
CA GLY A 264 5.22 -7.70 29.42
C GLY A 264 6.71 -7.38 29.49
N ALA A 265 7.38 -7.94 30.49
CA ALA A 265 8.82 -7.75 30.70
C ALA A 265 9.69 -8.29 29.54
N ASP A 266 9.14 -9.18 28.73
CA ASP A 266 9.76 -9.76 27.53
C ASP A 266 9.44 -8.98 26.24
N GLY A 267 8.80 -7.80 26.37
CA GLY A 267 8.43 -6.95 25.23
C GLY A 267 7.22 -7.44 24.43
N ASN A 268 6.50 -8.45 24.90
CA ASN A 268 5.27 -8.94 24.26
C ASN A 268 4.01 -8.31 24.85
N GLY A 269 3.02 -8.07 24.00
CA GLY A 269 1.68 -7.64 24.40
C GLY A 269 0.60 -8.51 23.75
N ARG A 270 -0.54 -8.64 24.43
CA ARG A 270 -1.73 -9.30 23.87
C ARG A 270 -2.68 -8.26 23.31
N PHE A 271 -2.68 -8.12 21.99
CA PHE A 271 -3.39 -7.07 21.27
C PHE A 271 -4.74 -7.58 20.74
N PRO A 272 -5.89 -7.12 21.28
CA PRO A 272 -7.21 -7.53 20.79
C PRO A 272 -7.61 -6.79 19.51
N VAL A 273 -8.62 -7.33 18.81
CA VAL A 273 -9.29 -6.70 17.68
C VAL A 273 -10.74 -7.16 17.61
N ASN A 274 -11.65 -6.25 17.26
CA ASN A 274 -13.07 -6.59 17.07
C ASN A 274 -13.28 -7.48 15.83
N ALA A 275 -14.46 -8.12 15.77
CA ALA A 275 -14.91 -8.85 14.58
C ALA A 275 -14.92 -7.95 13.33
N GLY A 276 -14.44 -8.45 12.20
CA GLY A 276 -14.44 -7.74 10.92
C GLY A 276 -13.74 -6.37 10.96
N SER A 277 -12.70 -6.21 11.79
CA SER A 277 -12.11 -4.92 12.12
C SER A 277 -10.58 -4.96 12.09
N ILE A 278 -9.98 -3.78 12.19
CA ILE A 278 -8.57 -3.54 12.44
C ILE A 278 -8.42 -2.73 13.74
N SER A 279 -7.37 -3.00 14.51
CA SER A 279 -6.93 -2.18 15.64
C SER A 279 -5.43 -1.93 15.52
N VAL A 280 -5.00 -0.68 15.77
CA VAL A 280 -3.59 -0.30 15.67
C VAL A 280 -3.16 0.31 17.00
N TRP A 281 -2.36 -0.46 17.71
CA TRP A 281 -1.92 -0.19 19.06
C TRP A 281 -0.60 0.57 19.03
N VAL A 282 -0.58 1.73 19.69
CA VAL A 282 0.61 2.55 19.90
C VAL A 282 0.78 2.84 21.38
N LYS A 283 1.99 3.23 21.80
CA LYS A 283 2.24 3.65 23.18
C LYS A 283 1.27 4.76 23.58
N ASP A 284 0.59 4.57 24.71
CA ASP A 284 -0.42 5.50 25.19
C ASP A 284 0.21 6.84 25.63
N GLY A 285 -0.55 7.92 25.42
CA GLY A 285 -0.16 9.27 25.79
C GLY A 285 0.98 9.89 24.99
N ILE A 286 1.34 9.34 23.82
CA ILE A 286 2.30 9.97 22.91
C ILE A 286 1.62 11.08 22.11
N SER A 287 2.16 12.30 22.22
CA SER A 287 1.78 13.42 21.35
C SER A 287 2.45 13.32 19.97
N PRO A 288 1.88 13.94 18.92
CA PRO A 288 2.51 13.97 17.59
C PRO A 288 3.95 14.53 17.60
N ALA A 289 4.26 15.46 18.50
CA ALA A 289 5.60 16.05 18.60
C ALA A 289 6.62 15.08 19.22
N GLU A 290 6.18 14.12 20.01
CA GLU A 290 7.06 13.08 20.59
C GLU A 290 7.24 11.90 19.63
N ALA A 291 6.35 11.73 18.64
CA ALA A 291 6.42 10.64 17.67
C ALA A 291 7.52 10.81 16.60
N PHE A 292 8.11 12.01 16.51
CA PHE A 292 9.20 12.34 15.59
C PHE A 292 10.31 13.07 16.33
N ASP A 293 11.50 12.49 16.34
CA ASP A 293 12.72 13.09 16.87
C ASP A 293 13.58 13.62 15.72
N LYS A 294 13.46 14.92 15.45
CA LYS A 294 14.23 15.61 14.41
C LYS A 294 15.72 15.75 14.75
N ASP A 295 16.10 15.61 16.02
CA ASP A 295 17.45 15.87 16.51
C ASP A 295 18.28 14.57 16.61
N ALA A 296 17.67 13.41 16.32
CA ALA A 296 18.29 12.08 16.41
C ALA A 296 19.39 11.79 15.35
N VAL A 297 19.55 12.64 14.33
CA VAL A 297 20.45 12.40 13.18
C VAL A 297 21.69 13.32 13.19
N GLU A 298 21.89 14.14 14.22
CA GLU A 298 23.04 15.06 14.29
C GLU A 298 24.34 14.46 14.92
N GLU A 299 24.50 13.13 15.03
CA GLU A 299 25.77 12.49 15.46
C GLU A 299 26.39 11.52 14.44
#